data_AF-A0AA37LXH8-F1
#
_entry.id   AF-A0AA37LXH8-F1
#
_cell.length_a   1.000
_cell.length_b   1.000
_cell.length_c   1.000
_cell.angle_alpha   90.00
_cell.angle_beta   90.00
_cell.angle_gamma   90.00
#
_symmetry.space_group_name_H-M   'P 1'
#
loop_
_entity.id
_entity.type
_entity.pdbx_description
1 polymer ?
#
loop_
_entity_poly.entity_id
_entity_poly.type
_entity_poly.pdbx_seq_one_letter_code
_entity_poly.pdbx_strand_id
1 'polypeptide(L)'
;MAEETARPLIVGPDSGPEAPFPLKMEGKVISGFGRGSKEVTRNPYRKPPVDASQTPWIDTTKSGVYFGWASLSLPASHPDRVAPPPSSGSGPAQPHLEFQLYPMVMSIGYNPFYKNTVRSAEVHVLHKFSADFYDAHMRLLILGFVREEKDYKSLEALVADINTDCDVARNSLDRERWAPPKALRPGAERDGVLDAEWLVEPLPKA
;
A
#
# COMPACT_ATOMS: atom_id res chain seq x y z
N MET A 1 -17.86 -32.08 7.09
CA MET A 1 -16.49 -31.53 7.17
C MET A 1 -16.38 -30.57 6.01
N ALA A 2 -16.30 -29.26 6.26
CA ALA A 2 -16.11 -28.29 5.19
C ALA A 2 -14.66 -28.41 4.74
N GLU A 3 -14.43 -28.68 3.46
CA GLU A 3 -13.13 -28.54 2.82
C GLU A 3 -12.61 -27.14 3.11
N GLU A 4 -11.57 -27.04 3.93
CA GLU A 4 -10.79 -25.82 4.11
C GLU A 4 -9.98 -25.64 2.83
N THR A 5 -10.64 -25.19 1.75
CA THR A 5 -9.99 -24.89 0.48
C THR A 5 -8.89 -23.88 0.76
N ALA A 6 -7.63 -24.31 0.59
CA ALA A 6 -6.46 -23.47 0.79
C ALA A 6 -6.65 -22.15 0.03
N ARG A 7 -6.41 -21.03 0.71
CA ARG A 7 -6.60 -19.70 0.14
C ARG A 7 -5.71 -19.55 -1.11
N PRO A 8 -6.22 -18.97 -2.21
CA PRO A 8 -5.40 -18.77 -3.40
C PRO A 8 -4.24 -17.82 -3.08
N LEU A 9 -3.04 -18.17 -3.54
CA LEU A 9 -1.81 -17.37 -3.34
C LEU A 9 -1.66 -16.22 -4.34
N ILE A 10 -2.58 -16.11 -5.30
CA ILE A 10 -2.66 -15.04 -6.31
C ILE A 10 -4.13 -14.65 -6.46
N VAL A 11 -4.41 -13.36 -6.56
CA VAL A 11 -5.77 -12.82 -6.75
C VAL A 11 -5.83 -11.89 -7.97
N GLY A 12 -6.98 -11.86 -8.62
CA GLY A 12 -7.22 -11.07 -9.83
C GLY A 12 -6.66 -11.71 -11.11
N PRO A 13 -7.16 -11.31 -12.29
CA PRO A 13 -6.81 -11.93 -13.57
C PRO A 13 -5.42 -11.51 -14.07
N ASP A 14 -4.86 -12.30 -14.98
CA ASP A 14 -3.54 -12.01 -15.56
C ASP A 14 -3.55 -10.81 -16.51
N SER A 15 -4.74 -10.38 -16.96
CA SER A 15 -4.96 -9.17 -17.78
C SER A 15 -4.70 -7.87 -17.02
N GLY A 16 -4.63 -7.90 -15.68
CA GLY A 16 -4.42 -6.72 -14.84
C GLY A 16 -5.61 -6.44 -13.91
N PRO A 17 -5.60 -5.30 -13.20
CA PRO A 17 -6.72 -4.89 -12.35
C PRO A 17 -7.99 -4.62 -13.19
N GLU A 18 -9.13 -5.06 -12.69
CA GLU A 18 -10.45 -4.83 -13.29
C GLU A 18 -11.27 -3.83 -12.45
N ALA A 19 -12.26 -3.20 -13.07
CA ALA A 19 -13.14 -2.26 -12.38
C ALA A 19 -13.75 -2.90 -11.12
N PRO A 20 -13.75 -2.20 -9.95
CA PRO A 20 -13.53 -0.76 -9.78
C PRO A 20 -12.07 -0.33 -9.60
N PHE A 21 -11.09 -1.23 -9.74
CA PHE A 21 -9.68 -0.91 -9.60
C PHE A 21 -9.10 -0.36 -10.92
N PRO A 22 -8.06 0.49 -10.87
CA PRO A 22 -7.35 0.94 -9.68
C PRO A 22 -8.06 2.08 -8.91
N LEU A 23 -8.12 1.97 -7.58
CA LEU A 23 -8.61 3.05 -6.72
C LEU A 23 -7.42 3.88 -6.21
N LYS A 24 -7.59 5.19 -6.14
CA LYS A 24 -6.54 6.15 -5.76
C LYS A 24 -6.83 6.76 -4.39
N MET A 25 -5.79 6.93 -3.58
CA MET A 25 -5.85 7.62 -2.29
C MET A 25 -4.51 8.28 -1.97
N GLU A 26 -4.53 9.50 -1.43
CA GLU A 26 -3.32 10.20 -0.97
C GLU A 26 -3.47 10.72 0.46
N GLY A 27 -2.35 10.97 1.14
CA GLY A 27 -2.33 11.56 2.47
C GLY A 27 -0.93 11.58 3.09
N LYS A 28 -0.81 12.26 4.23
CA LYS A 28 0.41 12.23 5.05
C LYS A 28 0.42 11.02 5.97
N VAL A 29 1.61 10.47 6.17
CA VAL A 29 1.86 9.41 7.14
C VAL A 29 1.76 9.98 8.55
N ILE A 30 0.79 9.51 9.34
CA ILE A 30 0.66 9.87 10.76
C ILE A 30 0.98 8.66 11.64
N SER A 31 1.32 8.93 12.90
CA SER A 31 1.43 7.87 13.90
C SER A 31 0.06 7.22 14.15
N GLY A 32 0.04 5.89 14.11
CA GLY A 32 -1.14 5.11 14.52
C GLY A 32 -1.36 5.18 16.04
N PHE A 33 -2.56 4.77 16.48
CA PHE A 33 -2.80 4.49 17.89
C PHE A 33 -2.04 3.21 18.23
N GLY A 34 -1.02 3.29 19.09
CA GLY A 34 -0.07 2.21 19.42
C GLY A 34 -0.66 0.92 20.05
N ARG A 35 -1.69 0.34 19.44
CA ARG A 35 -2.24 -0.98 19.76
C ARG A 35 -1.56 -2.03 18.88
N GLY A 36 -0.56 -2.70 19.44
CA GLY A 36 -0.01 -3.98 18.96
C GLY A 36 0.67 -4.01 17.59
N SER A 37 0.62 -2.92 16.84
CA SER A 37 0.89 -2.95 15.42
C SER A 37 2.41 -2.99 15.13
N LYS A 38 3.27 -2.44 16.02
CA LYS A 38 4.73 -2.69 16.00
C LYS A 38 5.13 -4.14 16.37
N GLU A 39 4.29 -4.88 17.08
CA GLU A 39 4.57 -6.28 17.47
C GLU A 39 4.01 -7.31 16.49
N VAL A 40 2.91 -6.98 15.80
CA VAL A 40 2.15 -7.93 14.97
C VAL A 40 2.40 -7.71 13.46
N THR A 41 2.60 -6.45 13.04
CA THR A 41 2.72 -6.08 11.63
C THR A 41 3.79 -5.00 11.45
N ARG A 42 5.06 -5.42 11.30
CA ARG A 42 6.24 -4.55 11.10
C ARG A 42 5.88 -3.29 10.29
N ASN A 43 5.74 -2.12 10.91
CA ASN A 43 5.39 -0.82 10.30
C ASN A 43 3.97 -0.70 9.70
N PRO A 44 2.96 -0.43 10.53
CA PRO A 44 1.61 -0.07 10.11
C PRO A 44 1.42 1.46 10.18
N TYR A 45 1.10 2.06 9.03
CA TYR A 45 0.81 3.47 8.91
C TYR A 45 -0.69 3.67 8.70
N ARG A 46 -1.31 4.50 9.53
CA ARG A 46 -2.74 4.83 9.45
C ARG A 46 -2.90 6.20 8.79
N LYS A 47 -3.90 6.38 7.95
CA LYS A 47 -4.33 7.73 7.51
C LYS A 47 -5.33 8.31 8.56
N PRO A 48 -5.27 9.61 8.92
CA PRO A 48 -6.33 10.26 9.71
C PRO A 48 -7.70 10.11 9.03
N PRO A 49 -8.85 10.42 9.71
CA PRO A 49 -10.19 10.21 9.16
C PRO A 49 -10.22 10.61 7.70
N VAL A 50 -10.51 9.61 6.88
CA VAL A 50 -10.37 9.71 5.45
C VAL A 50 -11.35 10.79 4.98
N ASP A 51 -10.82 11.88 4.44
CA ASP A 51 -11.66 12.94 3.90
C ASP A 51 -12.51 12.35 2.77
N ALA A 52 -13.80 12.19 3.03
CA ALA A 52 -14.76 11.64 2.09
C ALA A 52 -14.86 12.46 0.80
N SER A 53 -14.43 13.74 0.82
CA SER A 53 -14.33 14.57 -0.40
C SER A 53 -13.21 14.12 -1.34
N GLN A 54 -12.13 13.55 -0.80
CA GLN A 54 -10.98 13.08 -1.60
C GLN A 54 -11.08 11.60 -1.97
N THR A 55 -11.78 10.79 -1.18
CA THR A 55 -11.93 9.35 -1.44
C THR A 55 -13.36 8.89 -1.12
N PRO A 56 -14.36 9.30 -1.93
CA PRO A 56 -15.78 8.97 -1.68
C PRO A 56 -16.07 7.46 -1.76
N TRP A 57 -15.21 6.71 -2.45
CA TRP A 57 -15.35 5.27 -2.60
C TRP A 57 -15.15 4.49 -1.30
N ILE A 58 -14.52 5.07 -0.27
CA ILE A 58 -14.21 4.36 0.97
C ILE A 58 -15.48 4.00 1.76
N ASP A 59 -16.52 4.83 1.68
CA ASP A 59 -17.77 4.60 2.39
C ASP A 59 -18.54 3.42 1.79
N THR A 60 -18.53 3.29 0.46
CA THR A 60 -19.23 2.25 -0.30
C THR A 60 -18.42 0.97 -0.47
N THR A 61 -17.11 0.99 -0.18
CA THR A 61 -16.22 -0.15 -0.35
C THR A 61 -16.42 -1.19 0.75
N LYS A 62 -16.25 -2.48 0.41
CA LYS A 62 -16.37 -3.59 1.37
C LYS A 62 -15.27 -3.50 2.43
N SER A 63 -15.60 -3.81 3.68
CA SER A 63 -14.58 -3.95 4.72
C SER A 63 -13.74 -5.20 4.47
N GLY A 64 -12.42 -5.09 4.64
CA GLY A 64 -11.52 -6.20 4.41
C GLY A 64 -10.11 -5.77 4.04
N VAL A 65 -9.35 -6.73 3.51
CA VAL A 65 -7.95 -6.56 3.13
C VAL A 65 -7.86 -6.36 1.62
N TYR A 66 -7.13 -5.34 1.24
CA TYR A 66 -6.82 -4.94 -0.11
C TYR A 66 -5.30 -4.95 -0.32
N PHE A 67 -4.87 -4.92 -1.57
CA PHE A 67 -3.45 -4.84 -1.91
C PHE A 67 -3.21 -3.88 -3.07
N GLY A 68 -1.97 -3.43 -3.21
CA GLY A 68 -1.58 -2.55 -4.29
C GLY A 68 -0.20 -1.94 -4.09
N TRP A 69 -0.02 -0.73 -4.59
CA TRP A 69 1.25 0.01 -4.50
C TRP A 69 1.12 1.22 -3.60
N ALA A 70 2.11 1.40 -2.72
CA ALA A 70 2.33 2.61 -1.96
C ALA A 70 3.50 3.38 -2.58
N SER A 71 3.26 4.65 -2.88
CA SER A 71 4.28 5.59 -3.28
C SER A 71 4.62 6.48 -2.09
N LEU A 72 5.90 6.58 -1.76
CA LEU A 72 6.41 7.33 -0.61
C LEU A 72 7.44 8.35 -1.06
N SER A 73 7.25 9.61 -0.66
CA SER A 73 8.30 10.63 -0.69
C SER A 73 9.05 10.59 0.63
N LEU A 74 10.12 9.78 0.66
CA LEU A 74 10.97 9.68 1.85
C LEU A 74 11.79 10.96 2.05
N PRO A 75 11.95 11.46 3.29
CA PRO A 75 12.81 12.62 3.58
C PRO A 75 14.23 12.44 3.05
N ALA A 76 14.89 13.54 2.67
CA ALA A 76 16.26 13.51 2.14
C ALA A 76 17.29 12.88 3.11
N SER A 77 17.02 12.96 4.42
CA SER A 77 17.83 12.35 5.48
C SER A 77 17.53 10.87 5.74
N HIS A 78 16.52 10.29 5.08
CA HIS A 78 16.11 8.93 5.35
C HIS A 78 17.12 7.92 4.77
N PRO A 79 17.62 6.96 5.57
CA PRO A 79 18.66 6.00 5.16
C PRO A 79 18.26 5.14 3.95
N ASP A 80 16.99 4.78 3.82
CA ASP A 80 16.50 3.96 2.70
C ASP A 80 16.10 4.77 1.47
N ARG A 81 16.30 6.11 1.47
CA ARG A 81 15.99 6.92 0.28
C ARG A 81 17.02 6.61 -0.81
N VAL A 82 16.54 6.13 -1.95
CA VAL A 82 17.38 5.97 -3.14
C VAL A 82 17.69 7.35 -3.72
N ALA A 83 18.98 7.70 -3.77
CA ALA A 83 19.41 8.96 -4.37
C ALA A 83 19.11 8.95 -5.88
N PRO A 84 18.66 10.08 -6.45
CA PRO A 84 18.57 10.20 -7.90
C PRO A 84 19.94 9.92 -8.53
N PRO A 85 20.02 9.21 -9.68
CA PRO A 85 21.29 9.05 -10.40
C PRO A 85 21.91 10.43 -10.65
N PRO A 86 23.26 10.55 -10.61
CA PRO A 86 23.92 11.81 -10.86
C PRO A 86 23.53 12.31 -12.25
N SER A 87 23.07 13.56 -12.31
CA SER A 87 22.66 14.24 -13.53
C SER A 87 23.88 14.54 -14.41
N SER A 88 24.40 13.53 -15.09
CA SER A 88 25.51 13.63 -16.05
C SER A 88 25.00 14.05 -17.44
N GLY A 89 24.14 15.06 -17.51
CA GLY A 89 23.58 15.52 -18.77
C GLY A 89 22.64 16.70 -18.59
N SER A 90 22.74 17.67 -19.50
CA SER A 90 21.86 18.84 -19.66
C SER A 90 20.46 18.45 -20.17
N GLY A 91 19.86 17.41 -19.60
CA GLY A 91 18.47 17.02 -19.81
C GLY A 91 17.57 17.57 -18.70
N PRO A 92 16.25 17.68 -18.92
CA PRO A 92 15.33 18.10 -17.87
C PRO A 92 15.46 17.18 -16.64
N ALA A 93 15.47 17.78 -15.45
CA ALA A 93 15.48 17.05 -14.19
C ALA A 93 14.33 16.04 -14.19
N GLN A 94 14.66 14.76 -14.01
CA GLN A 94 13.68 13.68 -13.97
C GLN A 94 12.87 13.81 -12.66
N PRO A 95 11.59 14.26 -12.70
CA PRO A 95 10.81 14.55 -11.49
C PRO A 95 10.35 13.29 -10.75
N HIS A 96 10.50 12.11 -11.35
CA HIS A 96 10.01 10.82 -10.83
C HIS A 96 10.87 10.22 -9.70
N LEU A 97 11.97 10.87 -9.30
CA LEU A 97 12.91 10.33 -8.29
C LEU A 97 12.60 10.78 -6.86
N GLU A 98 11.58 11.62 -6.67
CA GLU A 98 11.10 11.98 -5.34
C GLU A 98 10.36 10.80 -4.68
N PHE A 99 9.63 10.03 -5.48
CA PHE A 99 8.73 8.99 -5.03
C PHE A 99 9.29 7.60 -5.33
N GLN A 100 9.22 6.72 -4.34
CA GLN A 100 9.57 5.31 -4.47
C GLN A 100 8.34 4.44 -4.22
N LEU A 101 8.15 3.43 -5.07
CA LEU A 101 6.99 2.55 -5.03
C LEU A 101 7.33 1.24 -4.32
N TYR A 102 6.48 0.88 -3.36
CA TYR A 102 6.59 -0.32 -2.56
C TYR A 102 5.27 -1.10 -2.61
N PRO A 103 5.33 -2.43 -2.64
CA PRO A 103 4.11 -3.24 -2.52
C PRO A 103 3.50 -3.02 -1.12
N MET A 104 2.17 -3.03 -1.03
CA MET A 104 1.47 -2.83 0.23
C MET A 104 0.22 -3.71 0.35
N VAL A 105 -0.17 -3.97 1.59
CA VAL A 105 -1.51 -4.44 1.96
C VAL A 105 -2.21 -3.37 2.77
N MET A 106 -3.52 -3.29 2.64
CA MET A 106 -4.33 -2.29 3.30
C MET A 106 -5.58 -2.91 3.92
N SER A 107 -5.81 -2.66 5.20
CA SER A 107 -7.04 -3.01 5.89
C SER A 107 -7.98 -1.82 5.85
N ILE A 108 -9.20 -2.01 5.33
CA ILE A 108 -10.29 -1.03 5.40
C ILE A 108 -11.35 -1.58 6.33
N GLY A 109 -11.64 -0.85 7.40
CA GLY A 109 -12.61 -1.24 8.42
C GLY A 109 -13.29 -0.06 9.09
N TYR A 110 -14.02 -0.33 10.15
CA TYR A 110 -14.62 0.70 11.02
C TYR A 110 -13.80 0.83 12.30
N ASN A 111 -13.61 2.07 12.77
CA ASN A 111 -12.88 2.29 14.02
C ASN A 111 -13.81 2.16 15.25
N PRO A 112 -13.57 1.18 16.16
CA PRO A 112 -14.37 1.00 17.37
C PRO A 112 -14.35 2.19 18.33
N PHE A 113 -13.26 2.96 18.35
CA PHE A 113 -13.12 4.14 19.22
C PHE A 113 -14.05 5.28 18.84
N TYR A 114 -14.45 5.37 17.57
CA TYR A 114 -15.41 6.35 17.08
C TYR A 114 -16.80 5.72 16.92
N LYS A 115 -17.18 4.79 17.81
CA LYS A 115 -18.47 4.08 17.76
C LYS A 115 -18.76 3.43 16.39
N ASN A 116 -17.73 3.00 15.66
CA ASN A 116 -17.83 2.47 14.30
C ASN A 116 -18.50 3.41 13.29
N THR A 117 -18.53 4.72 13.51
CA THR A 117 -19.13 5.67 12.55
C THR A 117 -18.14 6.18 11.51
N VAL A 118 -16.84 5.96 11.71
CA VAL A 118 -15.78 6.47 10.83
C VAL A 118 -14.97 5.30 10.25
N ARG A 119 -14.87 5.26 8.92
CA ARG A 119 -14.00 4.34 8.18
C ARG A 119 -12.53 4.62 8.50
N SER A 120 -11.74 3.56 8.67
CA SER A 120 -10.29 3.63 8.81
C SER A 120 -9.61 2.80 7.74
N ALA A 121 -8.56 3.37 7.14
CA ALA A 121 -7.64 2.67 6.27
C ALA A 121 -6.27 2.58 6.95
N GLU A 122 -5.79 1.35 7.14
CA GLU A 122 -4.48 1.03 7.70
C GLU A 122 -3.63 0.35 6.64
N VAL A 123 -2.48 0.92 6.33
CA VAL A 123 -1.58 0.43 5.29
C VAL A 123 -0.35 -0.19 5.94
N HIS A 124 -0.02 -1.40 5.49
CA HIS A 124 1.23 -2.04 5.79
C HIS A 124 2.05 -2.14 4.50
N VAL A 125 3.13 -1.36 4.45
CA VAL A 125 4.07 -1.37 3.33
C VAL A 125 4.96 -2.60 3.48
N LEU A 126 5.03 -3.43 2.44
CA LEU A 126 5.78 -4.69 2.42
C LEU A 126 7.28 -4.44 2.19
N HIS A 127 7.84 -3.49 2.91
CA HIS A 127 9.25 -3.13 2.90
C HIS A 127 9.70 -2.87 4.34
N LYS A 128 10.90 -3.35 4.67
CA LYS A 128 11.47 -3.15 6.00
C LYS A 128 12.34 -1.89 5.98
N PHE A 129 11.75 -0.79 6.46
CA PHE A 129 12.48 0.46 6.62
C PHE A 129 13.40 0.41 7.84
N SER A 130 14.54 1.08 7.75
CA SER A 130 15.53 1.23 8.83
C SER A 130 15.25 2.43 9.72
N ALA A 131 14.36 3.33 9.31
CA ALA A 131 13.86 4.46 10.11
C ALA A 131 12.36 4.69 9.89
N ASP A 132 11.75 5.47 10.79
CA ASP A 132 10.37 5.95 10.63
C ASP A 132 10.33 7.14 9.66
N PHE A 133 9.22 7.30 8.93
CA PHE A 133 9.01 8.38 7.95
C PHE A 133 7.69 9.12 8.18
N TYR A 134 7.41 9.50 9.43
CA TYR A 134 6.24 10.34 9.73
C TYR A 134 6.26 11.65 8.94
N ASP A 135 5.07 12.17 8.66
CA ASP A 135 4.82 13.36 7.83
C ASP A 135 5.21 13.24 6.35
N ALA A 136 5.84 12.13 5.95
CA ALA A 136 6.09 11.82 4.55
C ALA A 136 4.76 11.76 3.78
N HIS A 137 4.79 12.26 2.55
CA HIS A 137 3.64 12.16 1.66
C HIS A 137 3.54 10.73 1.10
N MET A 138 2.35 10.14 1.21
CA MET A 138 2.04 8.81 0.71
C MET A 138 0.88 8.85 -0.27
N ARG A 139 1.06 8.22 -1.43
CA ARG A 139 -0.01 7.90 -2.38
C ARG A 139 -0.20 6.40 -2.49
N LEU A 140 -1.42 5.97 -2.71
CA LEU A 140 -1.84 4.58 -2.69
C LEU A 140 -2.64 4.29 -3.93
N LEU A 141 -2.25 3.23 -4.63
CA LEU A 141 -2.96 2.68 -5.76
C LEU A 141 -3.44 1.28 -5.36
N ILE A 142 -4.73 1.17 -5.04
CA ILE A 142 -5.36 -0.09 -4.66
C ILE A 142 -5.73 -0.84 -5.93
N LEU A 143 -5.26 -2.08 -6.07
CA LEU A 143 -5.41 -2.85 -7.30
C LEU A 143 -6.37 -4.03 -7.18
N GLY A 144 -6.65 -4.47 -5.96
CA GLY A 144 -7.53 -5.61 -5.76
C GLY A 144 -7.88 -5.87 -4.31
N PHE A 145 -8.84 -6.78 -4.15
CA PHE A 145 -9.34 -7.26 -2.88
C PHE A 145 -8.77 -8.65 -2.59
N VAL A 146 -8.28 -8.86 -1.36
CA VAL A 146 -7.72 -10.13 -0.92
C VAL A 146 -8.78 -10.96 -0.20
N ARG A 147 -9.44 -10.38 0.81
CA ARG A 147 -10.43 -11.08 1.65
C ARG A 147 -11.25 -10.14 2.51
N GLU A 148 -12.39 -10.64 3.00
CA GLU A 148 -13.21 -9.96 4.01
C GLU A 148 -12.52 -9.93 5.39
N GLU A 149 -13.00 -9.03 6.26
CA GLU A 149 -12.62 -9.04 7.68
C GLU A 149 -13.01 -10.39 8.30
N LYS A 150 -12.15 -10.90 9.17
CA LYS A 150 -12.36 -12.16 9.89
C LYS A 150 -12.19 -11.92 11.38
N ASP A 151 -13.03 -12.59 12.16
CA ASP A 151 -12.85 -12.68 13.60
C ASP A 151 -11.83 -13.78 13.93
N TYR A 152 -10.79 -13.42 14.68
CA TYR A 152 -9.74 -14.33 15.08
C TYR A 152 -9.90 -14.77 16.52
N LYS A 153 -9.77 -16.07 16.77
CA LYS A 153 -9.83 -16.67 18.11
C LYS A 153 -8.49 -16.58 18.85
N SER A 154 -7.39 -16.32 18.14
CA SER A 154 -6.05 -16.16 18.71
C SER A 154 -5.21 -15.17 17.90
N LEU A 155 -4.16 -14.63 18.53
CA LEU A 155 -3.22 -13.72 17.88
C LEU A 155 -2.41 -14.41 16.78
N GLU A 156 -2.05 -15.68 17.00
CA GLU A 156 -1.29 -16.49 16.04
C GLU A 156 -2.07 -16.70 14.75
N ALA A 157 -3.38 -16.95 14.85
CA ALA A 157 -4.24 -17.07 13.68
C ALA A 157 -4.33 -15.75 12.89
N LEU A 158 -4.40 -14.62 13.59
CA LEU A 158 -4.37 -13.29 12.97
C LEU A 158 -3.05 -13.06 12.22
N VAL A 159 -1.91 -13.33 12.88
CA VAL A 159 -0.58 -13.19 12.29
C VAL A 159 -0.41 -14.09 11.07
N ALA A 160 -0.88 -15.34 11.14
CA ALA A 160 -0.80 -16.28 10.03
C ALA A 160 -1.58 -15.81 8.80
N ASP A 161 -2.81 -15.29 8.99
CA ASP A 161 -3.60 -14.76 7.89
C ASP A 161 -3.01 -13.46 7.33
N ILE A 162 -2.44 -12.58 8.17
CA ILE A 162 -1.74 -11.37 7.72
C ILE A 162 -0.51 -11.74 6.86
N ASN A 163 0.28 -12.72 7.29
CA ASN A 163 1.43 -13.18 6.50
C ASN A 163 0.98 -13.74 5.15
N THR A 164 -0.11 -14.51 5.16
CA THR A 164 -0.73 -15.01 3.92
C THR A 164 -1.19 -13.86 3.02
N ASP A 165 -1.81 -12.82 3.58
CA ASP A 165 -2.24 -11.63 2.83
C ASP A 165 -1.04 -10.91 2.19
N CYS A 166 0.07 -10.79 2.92
CA CYS A 166 1.32 -10.22 2.41
C CYS A 166 1.90 -11.05 1.25
N ASP A 167 1.88 -12.37 1.35
CA ASP A 167 2.39 -13.26 0.31
C ASP A 167 1.50 -13.23 -0.94
N VAL A 168 0.17 -13.22 -0.75
CA VAL A 168 -0.79 -13.02 -1.84
C VAL A 168 -0.54 -11.70 -2.57
N ALA A 169 -0.33 -10.62 -1.83
CA ALA A 169 -0.02 -9.32 -2.41
C ALA A 169 1.28 -9.36 -3.21
N ARG A 170 2.37 -9.90 -2.65
CA ARG A 170 3.66 -10.02 -3.36
C ARG A 170 3.51 -10.81 -4.67
N ASN A 171 2.90 -11.99 -4.61
CA ASN A 171 2.74 -12.86 -5.76
C ASN A 171 1.85 -12.22 -6.84
N SER A 172 0.77 -11.54 -6.42
CA SER A 172 -0.16 -10.90 -7.35
C SER A 172 0.46 -9.70 -8.04
N LEU A 173 1.28 -8.93 -7.32
CA LEU A 173 1.95 -7.71 -7.79
C LEU A 173 3.23 -7.96 -8.58
N ASP A 174 3.86 -9.14 -8.48
CA ASP A 174 5.05 -9.49 -9.28
C ASP A 174 4.73 -9.77 -10.76
N ARG A 175 3.44 -9.86 -11.10
CA ARG A 175 2.99 -10.07 -12.48
C ARG A 175 3.16 -8.81 -13.33
N GLU A 176 3.51 -8.98 -14.61
CA GLU A 176 3.84 -7.90 -15.55
C GLU A 176 2.78 -6.78 -15.59
N ARG A 177 1.49 -7.13 -15.68
CA ARG A 177 0.37 -6.18 -15.75
C ARG A 177 -0.07 -5.60 -14.40
N TRP A 178 0.53 -6.07 -13.32
CA TRP A 178 0.26 -5.64 -11.94
C TRP A 178 1.43 -4.85 -11.34
N ALA A 179 2.59 -4.91 -11.97
CA ALA A 179 3.80 -4.22 -11.59
C ALA A 179 3.98 -2.90 -12.38
N PRO A 180 4.30 -1.78 -11.70
CA PRO A 180 4.83 -0.57 -12.32
C PRO A 180 6.21 -0.81 -12.94
N PRO A 181 6.72 0.15 -13.73
CA PRO A 181 8.09 0.11 -14.23
C PRO A 181 9.10 -0.10 -13.11
N LYS A 182 10.12 -0.93 -13.34
CA LYS A 182 11.14 -1.25 -12.31
C LYS A 182 11.93 -0.02 -11.85
N ALA A 183 12.06 0.99 -12.70
CA ALA A 183 12.73 2.25 -12.38
C ALA A 183 12.11 2.99 -11.18
N LEU A 184 10.83 2.73 -10.88
CA LEU A 184 10.10 3.32 -9.77
C LEU A 184 10.14 2.48 -8.49
N ARG A 185 10.65 1.24 -8.57
CA ARG A 185 10.56 0.23 -7.51
C ARG A 185 11.96 -0.15 -7.00
N PRO A 186 12.35 0.27 -5.79
CA PRO A 186 13.65 -0.09 -5.23
C PRO A 186 13.85 -1.61 -5.17
N GLY A 187 14.93 -2.09 -5.79
CA GLY A 187 15.30 -3.51 -5.79
C GLY A 187 14.50 -4.41 -6.75
N ALA A 188 13.68 -3.85 -7.65
CA ALA A 188 12.94 -4.66 -8.63
C ALA A 188 13.85 -5.19 -9.74
N GLU A 189 13.82 -6.51 -9.97
CA GLU A 189 14.59 -7.18 -11.03
C GLU A 189 13.85 -7.20 -12.38
N ARG A 190 12.52 -7.25 -12.34
CA ARG A 190 11.65 -7.40 -13.51
C ARG A 190 10.89 -6.12 -13.79
N ASP A 191 10.69 -5.82 -15.07
CA ASP A 191 9.86 -4.69 -15.48
C ASP A 191 8.37 -5.03 -15.44
N GLY A 192 7.54 -3.99 -15.44
CA GLY A 192 6.09 -4.11 -15.45
C GLY A 192 5.44 -2.99 -16.26
N VAL A 193 4.19 -3.22 -16.67
CA VAL A 193 3.46 -2.35 -17.60
C VAL A 193 2.24 -1.66 -16.98
N LEU A 194 2.08 -1.76 -15.65
CA LEU A 194 1.01 -1.05 -14.95
C LEU A 194 1.27 0.46 -15.01
N ASP A 195 0.26 1.22 -15.45
CA ASP A 195 0.26 2.67 -15.37
C ASP A 195 0.23 3.11 -13.89
N ALA A 196 1.30 3.79 -13.50
CA ALA A 196 1.54 4.30 -12.16
C ALA A 196 1.94 5.79 -12.17
N GLU A 197 1.66 6.54 -13.24
CA GLU A 197 2.11 7.94 -13.38
C GLU A 197 1.61 8.81 -12.23
N TRP A 198 0.34 8.65 -11.84
CA TRP A 198 -0.26 9.39 -10.73
C TRP A 198 0.46 9.19 -9.38
N LEU A 199 1.07 8.02 -9.17
CA LEU A 199 1.81 7.74 -7.95
C LEU A 199 3.09 8.58 -7.82
N VAL A 200 3.62 9.09 -8.93
CA VAL A 200 4.90 9.83 -8.99
C VAL A 200 4.76 11.27 -9.49
N GLU A 201 3.54 11.74 -9.73
CA GLU A 201 3.29 13.14 -10.06
C GLU A 201 3.85 14.07 -8.98
N PRO A 202 4.53 15.17 -9.35
CA PRO A 202 5.00 16.17 -8.39
C PRO A 202 3.88 16.65 -7.47
N LEU A 203 4.19 16.90 -6.21
CA LEU A 203 3.23 17.52 -5.31
C LEU A 203 2.88 18.93 -5.81
N PRO A 204 1.61 19.35 -5.73
CA PRO A 204 1.25 20.72 -6.06
C PRO A 204 2.08 21.68 -5.19
N LYS A 205 2.71 22.67 -5.83
CA LYS A 205 3.45 23.71 -5.12
C LYS A 205 2.44 24.48 -4.26
N ALA A 206 2.69 24.49 -2.95
CA ALA A 206 1.94 25.29 -1.98
C ALA A 206 2.08 26.80 -2.25
#